data_AF-A0A101C5W2-F1
#
_entry.id   AF-A0A101C5W2-F1
#
_cell.length_a   1.000
_cell.length_b   1.000
_cell.length_c   1.000
_cell.angle_alpha   90.00
_cell.angle_beta   90.00
_cell.angle_gamma   90.00
#
_symmetry.space_group_name_H-M   'P 1'
#
loop_
_entity.id
_entity.type
_entity.pdbx_description
1 polymer ?
#
loop_
_entity_poly.entity_id
_entity_poly.type
_entity_poly.pdbx_seq_one_letter_code
_entity_poly.pdbx_strand_id
1 'polypeptide(L)'
;MEIDNNLKILRVKLRCNSKKIIEDIINRNVLLNDKDKKLNDEICLFCASLNDLTKEHVLPKWTFENCTTKFFVTDVNGSRQKYNKTTVPVCAECNNSLLGSIESHIISILKGTDLSNSYYNGEQLQNIIRWLEIIEYKFQLLEIRRRFNRAKSSEYIDYLKNIPISIMREEINYSPSIAISQIRLAQKRVTTKSKMKNLNSLVVFKTVNKHFHFFHHLDDFIFIELPKFRVALFYFYTRTFDDNEQAKDEATKIIKRFYN
;
A
#
# COMPACT_ATOMS: atom_id res chain seq x y z
N MET A 1 -18.38 6.79 15.04
CA MET A 1 -19.67 6.59 14.37
C MET A 1 -19.59 6.85 12.86
N GLU A 2 -19.14 8.01 12.40
CA GLU A 2 -18.99 8.28 10.95
C GLU A 2 -17.87 7.43 10.29
N ILE A 3 -16.69 7.36 10.93
CA ILE A 3 -15.56 6.59 10.39
C ILE A 3 -15.85 5.08 10.28
N ASP A 4 -16.56 4.52 11.26
CA ASP A 4 -16.93 3.09 11.27
C ASP A 4 -17.84 2.74 10.09
N ASN A 5 -18.73 3.67 9.75
CA ASN A 5 -19.61 3.56 8.60
C ASN A 5 -18.82 3.65 7.29
N ASN A 6 -17.90 4.62 7.15
CA ASN A 6 -17.06 4.75 5.95
C ASN A 6 -16.16 3.53 5.74
N LEU A 7 -15.54 3.01 6.81
CA LEU A 7 -14.79 1.75 6.78
C LEU A 7 -15.70 0.57 6.42
N LYS A 8 -16.96 0.51 6.90
CA LYS A 8 -17.92 -0.52 6.49
C LYS A 8 -18.25 -0.43 5.00
N ILE A 9 -18.55 0.76 4.49
CA ILE A 9 -18.88 0.99 3.08
C ILE A 9 -17.71 0.58 2.18
N LEU A 10 -16.49 1.00 2.51
CA LEU A 10 -15.27 0.63 1.77
C LEU A 10 -15.13 -0.89 1.67
N ARG A 11 -15.27 -1.59 2.80
CA ARG A 11 -15.15 -3.06 2.87
C ARG A 11 -16.23 -3.76 2.05
N VAL A 12 -17.47 -3.29 2.11
CA VAL A 12 -18.57 -3.86 1.33
C VAL A 12 -18.34 -3.65 -0.16
N LYS A 13 -18.03 -2.42 -0.60
CA LYS A 13 -17.76 -2.11 -2.00
C LYS A 13 -16.63 -2.95 -2.56
N LEU A 14 -15.51 -3.03 -1.85
CA LEU A 14 -14.36 -3.80 -2.30
C LEU A 14 -14.66 -5.30 -2.37
N ARG A 15 -15.38 -5.85 -1.38
CA ARG A 15 -15.77 -7.26 -1.38
C ARG A 15 -16.71 -7.61 -2.53
N CYS A 16 -17.77 -6.83 -2.72
CA CYS A 16 -18.75 -7.09 -3.78
C CYS A 16 -18.14 -7.00 -5.18
N ASN A 17 -17.09 -6.20 -5.36
CA ASN A 17 -16.46 -5.96 -6.66
C ASN A 17 -15.10 -6.64 -6.84
N SER A 18 -14.62 -7.40 -5.85
CA SER A 18 -13.28 -8.01 -5.85
C SER A 18 -13.02 -8.85 -7.09
N LYS A 19 -13.95 -9.73 -7.48
CA LYS A 19 -13.82 -10.56 -8.68
C LYS A 19 -13.66 -9.72 -9.94
N LYS A 20 -14.54 -8.73 -10.15
CA LYS A 20 -14.51 -7.82 -11.31
C LYS A 20 -13.20 -7.02 -11.38
N ILE A 21 -12.70 -6.56 -10.23
CA ILE A 21 -11.42 -5.82 -10.15
C ILE A 21 -10.25 -6.72 -10.52
N ILE A 22 -10.21 -7.94 -9.97
CA ILE A 22 -9.13 -8.89 -10.27
C ILE A 22 -9.16 -9.32 -11.74
N GLU A 23 -10.34 -9.54 -12.33
CA GLU A 23 -10.50 -9.86 -13.74
C GLU A 23 -10.02 -8.72 -14.64
N ASP A 24 -10.34 -7.45 -14.34
CA ASP A 24 -9.78 -6.29 -15.06
C ASP A 24 -8.25 -6.26 -14.96
N ILE A 25 -7.68 -6.46 -13.76
CA ILE A 25 -6.24 -6.47 -13.56
C ILE A 25 -5.56 -7.55 -14.41
N ILE A 26 -6.09 -8.78 -14.41
CA ILE A 26 -5.55 -9.89 -15.19
C ILE A 26 -5.63 -9.58 -16.68
N ASN A 27 -6.81 -9.18 -17.17
CA ASN A 27 -7.03 -8.91 -18.59
C ASN A 27 -6.19 -7.76 -19.12
N ARG A 28 -5.96 -6.73 -18.28
CA ARG A 28 -5.23 -5.53 -18.68
C ARG A 28 -3.71 -5.68 -18.59
N ASN A 29 -3.22 -6.43 -17.60
CA ASN A 29 -1.80 -6.39 -17.23
C ASN A 29 -1.08 -7.74 -17.35
N VAL A 30 -1.81 -8.86 -17.39
CA VAL A 30 -1.20 -10.21 -17.40
C VAL A 30 -1.46 -10.93 -18.72
N LEU A 31 -2.70 -10.96 -19.20
CA LEU A 31 -3.08 -11.63 -20.44
C LEU A 31 -2.86 -10.68 -21.64
N LEU A 32 -1.62 -10.62 -22.13
CA LEU A 32 -1.19 -9.71 -23.21
C LEU A 32 -1.45 -10.24 -24.63
N ASN A 33 -2.32 -11.23 -24.79
CA ASN A 33 -2.39 -12.03 -26.01
C ASN A 33 -3.09 -11.38 -27.21
N ASP A 34 -3.52 -10.13 -27.15
CA ASP A 34 -4.07 -9.47 -28.33
C ASP A 34 -3.62 -8.02 -28.42
N LYS A 35 -2.77 -7.73 -29.40
CA LYS A 35 -2.46 -6.36 -29.84
C LYS A 35 -3.71 -5.62 -30.32
N ASP A 36 -4.79 -6.35 -30.61
CA ASP A 36 -6.07 -5.84 -31.13
C ASP A 36 -7.19 -5.79 -30.08
N LYS A 37 -6.94 -6.17 -28.82
CA LYS A 37 -7.97 -6.11 -27.78
C LYS A 37 -8.14 -4.66 -27.34
N LYS A 38 -9.22 -4.04 -27.79
CA LYS A 38 -9.66 -2.72 -27.29
C LYS A 38 -9.77 -2.83 -25.76
N LEU A 39 -8.84 -2.18 -25.07
CA LEU A 39 -8.83 -2.16 -23.61
C LEU A 39 -10.16 -1.57 -23.15
N ASN A 40 -10.89 -2.32 -22.31
CA ASN A 40 -12.08 -1.79 -21.65
C ASN A 40 -11.71 -0.51 -20.90
N ASP A 41 -12.69 0.37 -20.74
CA ASP A 41 -12.57 1.58 -19.95
C ASP A 41 -11.97 1.26 -18.58
N GLU A 42 -11.13 2.17 -18.09
CA GLU A 42 -10.53 2.03 -16.76
C GLU A 42 -11.64 1.98 -15.70
N ILE A 43 -11.41 1.23 -14.62
CA ILE A 43 -12.38 1.08 -13.53
C ILE A 43 -11.76 1.56 -12.21
N CYS A 44 -12.62 1.96 -11.27
CA CYS A 44 -12.23 2.23 -9.89
C CYS A 44 -11.75 0.94 -9.21
N LEU A 45 -10.53 0.94 -8.67
CA LEU A 45 -9.94 -0.25 -8.05
C LEU A 45 -10.44 -0.56 -6.62
N PHE A 46 -11.49 0.15 -6.17
CA PHE A 46 -12.19 -0.11 -4.91
C PHE A 46 -13.66 -0.51 -5.08
N CYS A 47 -14.33 -0.08 -6.15
CA CYS A 47 -15.76 -0.35 -6.36
C CYS A 47 -16.14 -0.73 -7.80
N ALA A 48 -15.17 -0.86 -8.70
CA ALA A 48 -15.37 -1.16 -10.12
C ALA A 48 -16.34 -0.24 -10.89
N SER A 49 -16.56 0.98 -10.37
CA SER A 49 -17.25 2.06 -11.08
C SER A 49 -16.43 2.51 -12.30
N LEU A 50 -17.12 2.85 -13.38
CA LEU A 50 -16.56 3.50 -14.57
C LEU A 50 -16.68 5.03 -14.51
N ASN A 51 -17.50 5.56 -13.59
CA ASN A 51 -17.85 6.97 -13.53
C ASN A 51 -16.89 7.74 -12.63
N ASP A 52 -16.64 9.00 -13.00
CA ASP A 52 -15.89 10.01 -12.24
C ASP A 52 -14.55 9.50 -11.71
N LEU A 53 -13.77 8.87 -12.58
CA LEU A 53 -12.45 8.39 -12.23
C LEU A 53 -11.48 9.54 -11.95
N THR A 54 -10.77 9.39 -10.85
CA THR A 54 -9.75 10.30 -10.35
C THR A 54 -8.46 9.53 -10.11
N LYS A 55 -7.38 10.27 -9.78
CA LYS A 55 -6.07 9.70 -9.46
C LYS A 55 -5.84 9.75 -7.96
N GLU A 56 -5.94 8.60 -7.31
CA GLU A 56 -5.68 8.47 -5.89
C GLU A 56 -4.19 8.19 -5.64
N HIS A 57 -3.59 8.89 -4.68
CA HIS A 57 -2.18 8.67 -4.32
C HIS A 57 -2.02 7.35 -3.57
N VAL A 58 -1.02 6.57 -3.96
CA VAL A 58 -0.68 5.31 -3.28
C VAL A 58 -0.22 5.57 -1.86
N LEU A 59 0.73 6.49 -1.71
CA LEU A 59 1.13 7.04 -0.43
C LEU A 59 0.51 8.43 -0.24
N PRO A 60 -0.24 8.70 0.84
CA PRO A 60 -0.91 9.98 1.03
C PRO A 60 0.06 11.15 1.07
N LYS A 61 -0.23 12.25 0.37
CA LYS A 61 0.74 13.35 0.21
C LYS A 61 1.19 14.01 1.52
N TRP A 62 0.34 13.99 2.54
CA TRP A 62 0.65 14.55 3.85
C TRP A 62 1.77 13.79 4.56
N THR A 63 2.01 12.51 4.24
CA THR A 63 3.05 11.69 4.88
C THR A 63 4.45 12.22 4.58
N PHE A 64 4.67 12.74 3.37
CA PHE A 64 5.96 13.24 2.91
C PHE A 64 5.98 14.77 2.75
N GLU A 65 5.04 15.48 3.39
CA GLU A 65 4.93 16.95 3.41
C GLU A 65 4.76 17.59 2.02
N ASN A 66 4.07 16.90 1.10
CA ASN A 66 3.95 17.31 -0.31
C ASN A 66 5.30 17.51 -1.01
N CYS A 67 6.41 17.04 -0.43
CA CYS A 67 7.74 17.22 -0.96
C CYS A 67 7.88 16.51 -2.32
N THR A 68 7.92 17.29 -3.40
CA THR A 68 7.90 16.78 -4.78
C THR A 68 9.23 16.16 -5.24
N THR A 69 10.25 16.23 -4.39
CA THR A 69 11.61 15.75 -4.62
C THR A 69 11.92 14.43 -3.91
N LYS A 70 11.02 13.90 -3.07
CA LYS A 70 11.22 12.61 -2.41
C LYS A 70 10.91 11.46 -3.36
N PHE A 71 11.73 10.41 -3.30
CA PHE A 71 11.59 9.20 -4.10
C PHE A 71 11.61 7.96 -3.20
N PHE A 72 10.99 6.87 -3.66
CA PHE A 72 11.34 5.52 -3.23
C PHE A 72 12.06 4.80 -4.37
N VAL A 73 12.92 3.85 -4.00
CA VAL A 73 13.50 2.91 -4.95
C VAL A 73 12.63 1.66 -4.90
N THR A 74 12.29 1.12 -6.07
CA THR A 74 11.70 -0.23 -6.16
C THR A 74 12.81 -1.21 -6.43
N ASP A 75 12.88 -2.27 -5.63
CA ASP A 75 13.98 -3.25 -5.64
C ASP A 75 14.13 -3.94 -7.00
N VAL A 76 13.03 -4.14 -7.71
CA VAL A 76 12.99 -4.90 -8.98
C VAL A 76 13.72 -4.19 -10.13
N ASN A 77 13.66 -2.84 -10.19
CA ASN A 77 14.22 -2.09 -11.32
C ASN A 77 15.30 -1.07 -10.91
N GLY A 78 15.65 -0.99 -9.61
CA GLY A 78 16.47 0.08 -9.05
C GLY A 78 15.96 1.49 -9.37
N SER A 79 14.71 1.58 -9.85
CA SER A 79 14.18 2.78 -10.47
C SER A 79 13.62 3.68 -9.39
N ARG A 80 14.16 4.89 -9.29
CA ARG A 80 13.66 5.94 -8.39
C ARG A 80 12.30 6.42 -8.86
N GLN A 81 11.32 6.33 -7.98
CA GLN A 81 9.96 6.75 -8.25
C GLN A 81 9.56 7.88 -7.32
N LYS A 82 9.01 8.97 -7.88
CA LYS A 82 8.53 10.08 -7.07
C LYS A 82 7.21 9.72 -6.41
N TYR A 83 7.12 9.83 -5.08
CA TYR A 83 5.89 9.57 -4.32
C TYR A 83 4.69 10.36 -4.83
N ASN A 84 4.90 11.60 -5.28
CA ASN A 84 3.81 12.46 -5.77
C ASN A 84 3.24 12.07 -7.15
N LYS A 85 3.88 11.14 -7.87
CA LYS A 85 3.44 10.65 -9.18
C LYS A 85 2.87 9.24 -9.13
N THR A 86 2.88 8.60 -7.96
CA THR A 86 2.42 7.22 -7.79
C THR A 86 0.94 7.21 -7.43
N THR A 87 0.10 7.07 -8.45
CA THR A 87 -1.36 7.10 -8.31
C THR A 87 -2.03 5.88 -8.93
N VAL A 88 -3.22 5.52 -8.44
CA VAL A 88 -4.08 4.46 -8.96
C VAL A 88 -5.49 5.02 -9.30
N PRO A 89 -6.20 4.44 -10.27
CA PRO A 89 -7.54 4.90 -10.65
C PRO A 89 -8.59 4.54 -9.60
N VAL A 90 -9.28 5.57 -9.11
CA VAL A 90 -10.33 5.46 -8.09
C VAL A 90 -11.43 6.48 -8.40
N CYS A 91 -12.71 6.11 -8.28
CA CYS A 91 -13.79 7.07 -8.49
C CYS A 91 -13.80 8.15 -7.39
N ALA A 92 -14.35 9.33 -7.71
CA ALA A 92 -14.40 10.48 -6.80
C ALA A 92 -15.01 10.15 -5.43
N GLU A 93 -16.06 9.32 -5.38
CA GLU A 93 -16.69 8.90 -4.13
C GLU A 93 -15.76 8.03 -3.26
N CYS A 94 -15.06 7.06 -3.86
CA CYS A 94 -14.12 6.24 -3.11
C CYS A 94 -12.89 7.06 -2.68
N ASN A 95 -12.40 7.94 -3.55
CA ASN A 95 -11.23 8.78 -3.28
C ASN A 95 -11.52 9.82 -2.19
N ASN A 96 -12.47 10.72 -2.45
CA ASN A 96 -12.69 11.89 -1.58
C ASN A 96 -13.49 11.53 -0.33
N SER A 97 -14.58 10.76 -0.48
CA SER A 97 -15.50 10.51 0.64
C SER A 97 -15.02 9.38 1.54
N LEU A 98 -14.57 8.25 0.97
CA LEU A 98 -14.16 7.09 1.77
C LEU A 98 -12.70 7.18 2.20
N LEU A 99 -11.76 7.19 1.26
CA LEU A 99 -10.33 7.19 1.57
C LEU A 99 -9.91 8.50 2.24
N GLY A 100 -10.38 9.66 1.76
CA GLY A 100 -10.12 10.96 2.38
C GLY A 100 -10.62 11.09 3.82
N SER A 101 -11.80 10.52 4.14
CA SER A 101 -12.31 10.47 5.51
C SER A 101 -11.44 9.59 6.42
N ILE A 102 -11.02 8.42 5.92
CA ILE A 102 -10.11 7.53 6.65
C ILE A 102 -8.78 8.23 6.94
N GLU A 103 -8.17 8.86 5.94
CA GLU A 103 -6.91 9.59 6.13
C GLU A 103 -7.05 10.74 7.14
N SER A 104 -8.14 11.49 7.08
CA SER A 104 -8.41 12.58 8.02
C SER A 104 -8.53 12.05 9.46
N HIS A 105 -9.17 10.90 9.64
CA HIS A 105 -9.26 10.24 10.94
C HIS A 105 -7.90 9.75 11.45
N ILE A 106 -7.07 9.16 10.59
CA ILE A 106 -5.70 8.76 10.96
C ILE A 106 -4.86 9.98 11.36
N ILE A 107 -4.94 11.09 10.63
CA ILE A 107 -4.27 12.34 11.01
C ILE A 107 -4.73 12.80 12.39
N SER A 108 -6.03 12.71 12.70
CA SER A 108 -6.57 13.04 14.02
C SER A 108 -5.98 12.16 15.13
N ILE A 109 -5.93 10.83 14.91
CA ILE A 109 -5.28 9.87 15.83
C ILE A 109 -3.82 10.25 16.06
N LEU A 110 -3.05 10.48 14.99
CA LEU A 110 -1.62 10.77 15.09
C LEU A 110 -1.34 12.12 15.77
N LYS A 111 -2.19 13.15 15.56
CA LYS A 111 -2.06 14.45 16.24
C LYS A 111 -2.46 14.40 17.72
N GLY A 112 -3.47 13.59 18.04
CA GLY A 112 -4.06 13.54 19.38
C GLY A 112 -3.28 12.69 20.38
N THR A 113 -2.15 12.09 20.00
CA THR A 113 -1.36 11.22 20.87
C THR A 113 0.11 11.63 20.87
N ASP A 114 0.63 11.95 22.05
CA ASP A 114 2.06 12.13 22.29
C ASP A 114 2.62 10.85 22.91
N LEU A 115 3.42 10.11 22.13
CA LEU A 115 4.07 8.86 22.54
C LEU A 115 5.00 9.02 23.76
N SER A 116 5.31 10.24 24.18
CA SER A 116 6.05 10.52 25.43
C SER A 116 5.20 10.33 26.68
N ASN A 117 3.88 10.52 26.57
CA ASN A 117 2.97 10.62 27.70
C ASN A 117 1.88 9.55 27.68
N SER A 118 1.49 9.09 26.48
CA SER A 118 0.44 8.10 26.31
C SER A 118 0.71 7.21 25.10
N TYR A 119 0.02 6.07 25.05
CA TYR A 119 0.09 5.15 23.91
C TYR A 119 -1.28 5.02 23.24
N TYR A 120 -1.29 4.60 21.98
CA TYR A 120 -2.54 4.37 21.24
C TYR A 120 -3.36 3.25 21.88
N ASN A 121 -4.67 3.45 21.98
CA ASN A 121 -5.58 2.39 22.40
C ASN A 121 -5.81 1.36 21.27
N GLY A 122 -6.40 0.22 21.62
CA GLY A 122 -6.62 -0.88 20.68
C GLY A 122 -7.39 -0.49 19.42
N GLU A 123 -8.41 0.37 19.51
CA GLU A 123 -9.17 0.80 18.32
C GLU A 123 -8.36 1.77 17.46
N GLN A 124 -7.56 2.65 18.05
CA GLN A 124 -6.63 3.52 17.32
C GLN A 124 -5.60 2.69 16.56
N LEU A 125 -4.99 1.68 17.20
CA LEU A 125 -4.03 0.78 16.57
C LEU A 125 -4.67 -0.02 15.42
N GLN A 126 -5.88 -0.56 15.62
CA GLN A 126 -6.59 -1.24 14.55
C GLN A 126 -6.87 -0.32 13.35
N ASN A 127 -7.20 0.95 13.59
CA ASN A 127 -7.41 1.92 12.50
C ASN A 127 -6.10 2.26 11.76
N ILE A 128 -4.98 2.38 12.48
CA ILE A 128 -3.66 2.53 11.86
C ILE A 128 -3.35 1.31 10.98
N ILE A 129 -3.59 0.09 11.47
CA ILE A 129 -3.42 -1.14 10.68
C ILE A 129 -4.28 -1.13 9.41
N ARG A 130 -5.57 -0.79 9.52
CA ARG A 130 -6.48 -0.70 8.35
C ARG A 130 -5.95 0.28 7.30
N TRP A 131 -5.40 1.41 7.75
CA TRP A 131 -4.80 2.40 6.85
C TRP A 131 -3.52 1.88 6.17
N LEU A 132 -2.62 1.23 6.91
CA LEU A 132 -1.40 0.64 6.33
C LEU A 132 -1.73 -0.47 5.32
N GLU A 133 -2.74 -1.29 5.57
CA GLU A 133 -3.20 -2.31 4.62
C GLU A 133 -3.86 -1.73 3.36
N ILE A 134 -4.53 -0.57 3.47
CA ILE A 134 -5.03 0.16 2.31
C ILE A 134 -3.86 0.66 1.46
N ILE A 135 -2.81 1.19 2.08
CA ILE A 135 -1.58 1.62 1.39
C ILE A 135 -0.94 0.43 0.66
N GLU A 136 -0.82 -0.73 1.32
CA GLU A 136 -0.30 -1.95 0.69
C GLU A 136 -1.10 -2.35 -0.54
N TYR A 137 -2.43 -2.37 -0.41
CA TYR A 137 -3.29 -2.72 -1.53
C TYR A 137 -3.07 -1.76 -2.70
N LYS A 138 -2.95 -0.46 -2.45
CA LYS A 138 -2.62 0.53 -3.48
C LYS A 138 -1.24 0.27 -4.12
N PHE A 139 -0.23 -0.13 -3.35
CA PHE A 139 1.09 -0.49 -3.89
C PHE A 139 1.04 -1.74 -4.78
N GLN A 140 0.35 -2.79 -4.34
CA GLN A 140 0.14 -4.01 -5.13
C GLN A 140 -0.54 -3.69 -6.48
N LEU A 141 -1.56 -2.83 -6.46
CA LEU A 141 -2.25 -2.36 -7.67
C LEU A 141 -1.36 -1.50 -8.58
N LEU A 142 -0.50 -0.69 -8.00
CA LEU A 142 0.43 0.15 -8.75
C LEU A 142 1.48 -0.69 -9.47
N GLU A 143 2.09 -1.65 -8.76
CA GLU A 143 3.19 -2.46 -9.29
C GLU A 143 2.73 -3.48 -10.34
N ILE A 144 1.52 -4.03 -10.25
CA ILE A 144 0.96 -4.90 -11.31
C ILE A 144 0.59 -4.10 -12.58
N ARG A 145 0.29 -2.81 -12.45
CA ARG A 145 -0.05 -1.94 -13.59
C ARG A 145 1.17 -1.34 -14.27
N ARG A 146 2.31 -1.37 -13.59
CA ARG A 146 3.56 -0.88 -14.15
C ARG A 146 4.28 -1.98 -14.86
N ARG A 147 4.75 -1.61 -16.05
CA ARG A 147 5.62 -2.45 -16.84
C ARG A 147 7.07 -2.14 -16.52
N PHE A 148 7.92 -3.13 -16.73
CA PHE A 148 9.36 -2.93 -16.69
C PHE A 148 9.78 -1.83 -17.66
N ASN A 149 10.42 -0.79 -17.13
CA ASN A 149 11.04 0.27 -17.90
C ASN A 149 12.56 0.14 -17.76
N ARG A 150 13.28 0.27 -18.88
CA ARG A 150 14.73 0.17 -19.02
C ARG A 150 15.51 0.78 -17.84
N ALA A 151 16.39 -0.01 -17.23
CA ALA A 151 17.48 0.54 -16.43
C ALA A 151 18.47 1.24 -17.37
N LYS A 152 18.94 2.45 -17.01
CA LYS A 152 19.75 3.32 -17.89
C LYS A 152 21.07 2.68 -18.39
N SER A 153 21.49 1.55 -17.82
CA SER A 153 22.84 0.98 -17.98
C SER A 153 22.91 -0.49 -18.42
N SER A 154 21.80 -1.14 -18.80
CA SER A 154 21.82 -2.55 -19.23
C SER A 154 21.30 -2.78 -20.66
N GLU A 155 21.76 -3.88 -21.27
CA GLU A 155 21.22 -4.41 -22.53
C GLU A 155 19.72 -4.67 -22.38
N TYR A 156 18.97 -4.22 -23.38
CA TYR A 156 17.53 -4.16 -23.33
C TYR A 156 16.92 -5.44 -23.91
N ILE A 157 16.23 -6.21 -23.07
CA ILE A 157 15.51 -7.43 -23.48
C ILE A 157 14.06 -7.05 -23.79
N ASP A 158 13.72 -6.96 -25.08
CA ASP A 158 12.39 -6.54 -25.56
C ASP A 158 11.23 -7.35 -24.97
N TYR A 159 11.46 -8.64 -24.69
CA TYR A 159 10.46 -9.52 -24.09
C TYR A 159 10.00 -9.06 -22.70
N LEU A 160 10.89 -8.45 -21.91
CA LEU A 160 10.58 -8.01 -20.53
C LEU A 160 9.71 -6.75 -20.49
N LYS A 161 9.65 -5.96 -21.57
CA LYS A 161 8.88 -4.70 -21.64
C LYS A 161 7.40 -4.87 -21.27
N ASN A 162 6.84 -6.05 -21.52
CA ASN A 162 5.42 -6.28 -21.28
C ASN A 162 5.13 -6.95 -19.93
N ILE A 163 6.16 -7.38 -19.18
CA ILE A 163 5.96 -8.03 -17.90
C ILE A 163 5.77 -6.98 -16.80
N PRO A 164 4.71 -7.10 -15.97
CA PRO A 164 4.52 -6.25 -14.81
C PRO A 164 5.64 -6.35 -13.77
N ILE A 165 5.97 -5.23 -13.13
CA ILE A 165 7.02 -5.17 -12.09
C ILE A 165 6.68 -6.11 -10.92
N SER A 166 5.40 -6.20 -10.52
CA SER A 166 5.01 -7.09 -9.42
C SER A 166 5.22 -8.59 -9.72
N ILE A 167 5.34 -8.97 -11.00
CA ILE A 167 5.64 -10.34 -11.45
C ILE A 167 7.15 -10.55 -11.51
N MET A 168 7.96 -9.51 -11.73
CA MET A 168 9.41 -9.62 -11.92
C MET A 168 10.22 -9.83 -10.62
N ARG A 169 9.55 -10.29 -9.56
CA ARG A 169 10.12 -10.49 -8.23
C ARG A 169 10.66 -11.91 -8.08
N GLU A 170 11.93 -12.02 -7.72
CA GLU A 170 12.62 -13.31 -7.58
C GLU A 170 12.00 -14.15 -6.46
N GLU A 171 11.60 -13.51 -5.36
CA GLU A 171 11.02 -14.17 -4.19
C GLU A 171 9.68 -14.87 -4.47
N ILE A 172 9.01 -14.54 -5.57
CA ILE A 172 7.80 -15.22 -6.04
C ILE A 172 8.05 -16.10 -7.27
N ASN A 173 9.31 -16.41 -7.58
CA ASN A 173 9.73 -17.20 -8.75
C ASN A 173 9.14 -16.66 -10.06
N TYR A 174 9.07 -15.34 -10.19
CA TYR A 174 8.53 -14.67 -11.37
C TYR A 174 7.09 -15.06 -11.74
N SER A 175 6.28 -15.49 -10.77
CA SER A 175 4.97 -16.12 -11.00
C SER A 175 3.80 -15.13 -11.05
N PRO A 176 3.08 -15.02 -12.20
CA PRO A 176 1.86 -14.21 -12.29
C PRO A 176 0.76 -14.67 -11.32
N SER A 177 0.60 -15.99 -11.14
CA SER A 177 -0.42 -16.53 -10.24
C SER A 177 -0.15 -16.15 -8.78
N ILE A 178 1.11 -16.13 -8.35
CA ILE A 178 1.49 -15.71 -7.00
C ILE A 178 1.26 -14.20 -6.85
N ALA A 179 1.67 -13.37 -7.82
CA ALA A 179 1.42 -11.92 -7.79
C ALA A 179 -0.07 -11.60 -7.67
N ILE A 180 -0.94 -12.25 -8.46
CA ILE A 180 -2.39 -12.08 -8.35
C ILE A 180 -2.93 -12.59 -7.00
N SER A 181 -2.38 -13.69 -6.48
CA SER A 181 -2.73 -14.19 -5.14
C SER A 181 -2.43 -13.15 -4.05
N GLN A 182 -1.28 -12.50 -4.10
CA GLN A 182 -0.90 -11.44 -3.15
C GLN A 182 -1.85 -10.24 -3.23
N ILE A 183 -2.30 -9.83 -4.43
CA ILE A 183 -3.32 -8.78 -4.57
C ILE A 183 -4.64 -9.21 -3.90
N ARG A 184 -5.07 -10.47 -4.08
CA ARG A 184 -6.28 -11.00 -3.43
C ARG A 184 -6.12 -11.02 -1.91
N LEU A 185 -4.94 -11.36 -1.39
CA LEU A 185 -4.64 -11.32 0.04
C LEU A 185 -4.69 -9.88 0.56
N ALA A 186 -4.13 -8.91 -0.16
CA ALA A 186 -4.23 -7.49 0.18
C ALA A 186 -5.70 -7.00 0.20
N GLN A 187 -6.52 -7.39 -0.78
CA GLN A 187 -7.97 -7.11 -0.76
C GLN A 187 -8.66 -7.74 0.46
N LYS A 188 -8.31 -8.99 0.79
CA LYS A 188 -8.84 -9.69 1.98
C LYS A 188 -8.47 -8.95 3.27
N ARG A 189 -7.23 -8.45 3.38
CA ARG A 189 -6.79 -7.62 4.51
C ARG A 189 -7.66 -6.37 4.64
N VAL A 190 -7.79 -5.57 3.59
CA VAL A 190 -8.65 -4.36 3.60
C VAL A 190 -10.10 -4.68 3.96
N THR A 191 -10.65 -5.79 3.48
CA THR A 191 -12.06 -6.17 3.74
C THR A 191 -12.33 -6.78 5.12
N THR A 192 -11.28 -7.08 5.90
CA THR A 192 -11.39 -7.66 7.23
C THR A 192 -11.69 -6.60 8.28
N LYS A 193 -12.75 -6.78 9.08
CA LYS A 193 -13.20 -5.80 10.09
C LYS A 193 -12.19 -5.61 11.22
N SER A 194 -11.95 -6.69 11.96
CA SER A 194 -11.17 -6.69 13.19
C SER A 194 -9.70 -6.86 12.85
N LYS A 195 -8.84 -6.06 13.50
CA LYS A 195 -7.38 -6.16 13.41
C LYS A 195 -6.75 -6.55 14.74
N MET A 196 -7.55 -7.03 15.69
CA MET A 196 -7.10 -7.43 17.02
C MET A 196 -5.96 -8.46 16.96
N LYS A 197 -6.03 -9.43 16.04
CA LYS A 197 -5.00 -10.46 15.86
C LYS A 197 -3.69 -9.96 15.23
N ASN A 198 -3.67 -8.72 14.77
CA ASN A 198 -2.54 -8.10 14.08
C ASN A 198 -1.92 -6.96 14.91
N LEU A 199 -2.39 -6.71 16.14
CA LEU A 199 -1.86 -5.66 17.00
C LEU A 199 -0.39 -5.90 17.34
N ASN A 200 -0.05 -7.15 17.61
CA ASN A 200 1.30 -7.68 17.78
C ASN A 200 2.15 -7.68 16.50
N SER A 201 1.58 -7.37 15.34
CA SER A 201 2.32 -7.19 14.08
C SER A 201 2.65 -5.72 13.79
N LEU A 202 2.10 -4.79 14.57
CA LEU A 202 2.35 -3.35 14.45
C LEU A 202 3.29 -2.89 15.55
N VAL A 203 4.45 -2.36 15.14
CA VAL A 203 5.41 -1.71 16.03
C VAL A 203 5.33 -0.20 15.83
N VAL A 204 5.14 0.52 16.93
CA VAL A 204 5.10 1.98 16.96
C VAL A 204 6.33 2.49 17.68
N PHE A 205 7.08 3.35 17.01
CA PHE A 205 8.26 4.00 17.54
C PHE A 205 8.00 5.49 17.71
N LYS A 206 8.51 6.07 18.79
CA LYS A 206 8.73 7.51 18.87
C LYS A 206 9.98 7.83 18.06
N THR A 207 9.88 8.79 17.15
CA THR A 207 11.04 9.25 16.36
C THR A 207 11.43 10.68 16.68
N VAL A 208 12.73 10.96 16.59
CA VAL A 208 13.33 12.29 16.63
C VAL A 208 13.88 12.70 15.26
N ASN A 209 13.77 11.83 14.25
CA ASN A 209 14.22 12.12 12.90
C ASN A 209 13.45 13.30 12.32
N LYS A 210 14.17 14.18 11.62
CA LYS A 210 13.60 15.37 10.99
C LYS A 210 13.09 15.10 9.57
N HIS A 211 13.41 13.93 9.02
CA HIS A 211 13.14 13.58 7.64
C HIS A 211 12.19 12.40 7.53
N PHE A 212 11.39 12.42 6.47
CA PHE A 212 10.49 11.33 6.14
C PHE A 212 11.31 10.16 5.59
N HIS A 213 11.18 9.00 6.21
CA HIS A 213 11.77 7.75 5.75
C HIS A 213 10.66 6.75 5.47
N PHE A 214 10.75 6.08 4.33
CA PHE A 214 9.79 5.06 3.93
C PHE A 214 10.50 4.00 3.10
N PHE A 215 10.19 2.76 3.42
CA PHE A 215 10.54 1.60 2.62
C PHE A 215 9.52 0.51 2.94
N HIS A 216 9.26 -0.35 1.97
CA HIS A 216 8.29 -1.42 2.11
C HIS A 216 8.74 -2.60 1.25
N HIS A 217 8.28 -3.79 1.63
CA HIS A 217 8.41 -4.98 0.83
C HIS A 217 7.00 -5.55 0.63
N LEU A 218 6.61 -5.69 -0.63
CA LEU A 218 5.26 -6.14 -1.01
C LEU A 218 4.92 -7.47 -0.32
N ASP A 219 3.73 -7.54 0.27
CA ASP A 219 3.20 -8.69 1.03
C ASP A 219 4.01 -9.14 2.26
N ASP A 220 5.07 -8.43 2.64
CA ASP A 220 5.86 -8.69 3.85
C ASP A 220 5.68 -7.58 4.89
N PHE A 221 6.22 -6.38 4.64
CA PHE A 221 6.16 -5.28 5.61
C PHE A 221 6.12 -3.89 4.99
N ILE A 222 5.76 -2.91 5.83
CA ILE A 222 5.86 -1.48 5.55
C ILE A 222 6.48 -0.75 6.73
N PHE A 223 7.43 0.13 6.44
CA PHE A 223 7.94 1.12 7.37
C PHE A 223 7.61 2.52 6.88
N ILE A 224 7.01 3.33 7.76
CA ILE A 224 6.74 4.73 7.49
C ILE A 224 7.10 5.58 8.71
N GLU A 225 8.02 6.50 8.51
CA GLU A 225 8.43 7.46 9.52
C GLU A 225 7.82 8.83 9.22
N LEU A 226 7.10 9.37 10.19
CA LEU A 226 6.31 10.60 10.07
C LEU A 226 6.82 11.66 11.06
N PRO A 227 7.88 12.42 10.71
CA PRO A 227 8.47 13.45 11.58
C PRO A 227 7.46 14.45 12.13
N LYS A 228 6.50 14.87 11.30
CA LYS A 228 5.43 15.80 11.66
C LYS A 228 4.64 15.36 12.90
N PHE A 229 4.51 14.06 13.12
CA PHE A 229 3.81 13.48 14.26
C PHE A 229 4.77 12.88 15.30
N ARG A 230 6.10 12.89 15.05
CA ARG A 230 7.12 12.22 15.87
C ARG A 230 6.87 10.72 16.06
N VAL A 231 6.27 10.08 15.05
CA VAL A 231 5.89 8.66 15.05
C VAL A 231 6.54 7.94 13.88
N ALA A 232 7.08 6.76 14.11
CA ALA A 232 7.42 5.78 13.09
C ALA A 232 6.57 4.52 13.28
N LEU A 233 6.11 3.95 12.17
CA LEU A 233 5.26 2.76 12.16
C LEU A 233 5.95 1.68 11.34
N PHE A 234 6.06 0.49 11.91
CA PHE A 234 6.48 -0.72 11.20
C PHE A 234 5.36 -1.74 11.31
N TYR A 235 4.88 -2.27 10.19
CA TYR A 235 3.81 -3.26 10.20
C TYR A 235 4.17 -4.45 9.32
N PHE A 236 4.04 -5.65 9.88
CA PHE A 236 4.12 -6.90 9.15
C PHE A 236 2.73 -7.32 8.65
N TYR A 237 2.57 -7.51 7.34
CA TYR A 237 1.28 -7.81 6.72
C TYR A 237 0.80 -9.23 6.97
N THR A 238 1.72 -10.18 7.04
CA THR A 238 1.45 -11.63 7.04
C THR A 238 1.96 -12.33 8.30
N ARG A 239 2.89 -11.72 9.02
CA ARG A 239 3.46 -12.26 10.27
C ARG A 239 2.68 -11.80 11.48
N THR A 240 2.48 -12.70 12.43
CA THR A 240 2.01 -12.41 13.79
C THR A 240 3.05 -12.91 14.78
N PHE A 241 3.09 -12.30 15.95
CA PHE A 241 4.10 -12.57 16.97
C PHE A 241 3.42 -12.91 18.29
N ASP A 242 4.07 -13.70 19.14
CA ASP A 242 3.48 -14.04 20.44
C ASP A 242 3.40 -12.81 21.35
N ASP A 243 4.36 -11.89 21.21
CA ASP A 243 4.41 -10.63 21.95
C ASP A 243 4.97 -9.46 21.10
N ASN A 244 4.84 -8.24 21.63
CA ASN A 244 5.27 -7.03 20.95
C ASN A 244 6.80 -6.85 20.92
N GLU A 245 7.55 -7.48 21.84
CA GLU A 245 9.01 -7.37 21.89
C GLU A 245 9.63 -8.13 20.72
N GLN A 246 9.15 -9.34 20.43
CA GLN A 246 9.58 -10.11 19.27
C GLN A 246 9.35 -9.36 17.95
N ALA A 247 8.18 -8.74 17.80
CA ALA A 247 7.86 -7.92 16.63
C ALA A 247 8.82 -6.72 16.51
N LYS A 248 9.14 -6.07 17.64
CA LYS A 248 10.05 -4.93 17.71
C LYS A 248 11.49 -5.31 17.38
N ASP A 249 11.98 -6.43 17.87
CA ASP A 249 13.33 -6.93 17.58
C ASP A 249 13.49 -7.21 16.09
N GLU A 250 12.51 -7.89 15.50
CA GLU A 250 12.48 -8.21 14.09
C GLU A 250 12.39 -6.94 13.22
N ALA A 251 11.50 -6.02 13.57
CA ALA A 251 11.41 -4.72 12.89
C ALA A 251 12.74 -3.96 12.97
N THR A 252 13.40 -3.95 14.13
CA THR A 252 14.68 -3.25 14.34
C THR A 252 15.80 -3.85 13.49
N LYS A 253 15.86 -5.18 13.35
CA LYS A 253 16.83 -5.85 12.46
C LYS A 253 16.64 -5.40 11.01
N ILE A 254 15.40 -5.32 10.53
CA ILE A 254 15.08 -4.89 9.17
C ILE A 254 15.42 -3.41 9.00
N ILE A 255 14.98 -2.54 9.91
CA ILE A 255 15.26 -1.09 9.87
C ILE A 255 16.77 -0.83 9.76
N LYS A 256 17.60 -1.52 10.57
CA LYS A 256 19.06 -1.36 10.52
C LYS A 256 19.67 -1.68 9.15
N ARG A 257 19.09 -2.62 8.39
CA ARG A 257 19.55 -2.97 7.04
C ARG A 257 19.25 -1.88 6.00
N PHE A 258 18.14 -1.14 6.18
CA PHE A 258 17.72 -0.08 5.26
C PHE A 258 18.29 1.31 5.57
N TYR A 259 18.78 1.52 6.80
CA TYR A 259 19.41 2.78 7.23
C TYR A 259 20.93 2.83 7.06
N ASN A 260 21.57 1.67 6.83
CA ASN A 260 23.01 1.56 6.62
C ASN A 260 23.41 1.71 5.15
#